data_AF-A0A1V9Y5Y9-F1
#
_entry.id   AF-A0A1V9Y5Y9-F1
#
_cell.length_a   1.000
_cell.length_b   1.000
_cell.length_c   1.000
_cell.angle_alpha   90.00
_cell.angle_beta   90.00
_cell.angle_gamma   90.00
#
_symmetry.space_group_name_H-M   'P 1'
#
loop_
_entity.id
_entity.type
_entity.pdbx_description
1 polymer ?
#
loop_
_entity_poly.entity_id
_entity_poly.type
_entity_poly.pdbx_seq_one_letter_code
_entity_poly.pdbx_strand_id
1 'polypeptide(L)'
;MKNVITALRNSDGCQAPWIFTLYCFVDFERRWSMVDNVELRCHDQLNNGAIYLESILRNIDIESFMNCWGDSWQIGFQSYLDSTKSGVEWWKAVQIADLSVDDEISYWKHYNISEYTTHWQNIKQLGVIETLTIQNSLSYEFELTLKHSNGSFQWSTQTSSKLYWGFASDLWAITSNTSVKVRNMHLQIRHPKLYKS
;
A
#
# COMPACT_ATOMS: atom_id res chain seq x y z
N MET A 1 12.40 7.71 -4.08
CA MET A 1 10.99 8.10 -4.25
C MET A 1 10.48 7.95 -5.69
N LYS A 2 11.14 8.51 -6.71
CA LYS A 2 10.72 8.37 -8.12
C LYS A 2 10.40 6.93 -8.55
N ASN A 3 11.34 6.01 -8.35
CA ASN A 3 11.14 4.59 -8.67
C ASN A 3 9.99 3.95 -7.89
N VAL A 4 9.74 4.39 -6.65
CA VAL A 4 8.64 3.89 -5.82
C VAL A 4 7.30 4.31 -6.42
N ILE A 5 7.12 5.61 -6.69
CA ILE A 5 5.89 6.15 -7.28
C ILE A 5 5.63 5.53 -8.65
N THR A 6 6.65 5.43 -9.50
CA THR A 6 6.53 4.76 -10.80
C THR A 6 6.16 3.29 -10.66
N ALA A 7 6.76 2.55 -9.71
CA ALA A 7 6.43 1.15 -9.49
C ALA A 7 5.00 0.97 -8.97
N LEU A 8 4.54 1.82 -8.04
CA LEU A 8 3.16 1.80 -7.56
C LEU A 8 2.18 2.05 -8.72
N ARG A 9 2.45 3.05 -9.57
CA ARG A 9 1.57 3.40 -10.71
C ARG A 9 1.51 2.35 -11.79
N ASN A 10 2.55 1.54 -11.90
CA ASN A 10 2.59 0.40 -12.81
C ASN A 10 2.09 -0.90 -12.16
N SER A 11 1.67 -0.87 -10.88
CA SER A 11 1.14 -2.04 -10.19
C SER A 11 -0.36 -2.17 -10.39
N ASP A 12 -0.83 -3.41 -10.48
CA ASP A 12 -2.27 -3.72 -10.52
C ASP A 12 -2.93 -3.38 -9.18
N GLY A 13 -4.01 -2.58 -9.22
CA GLY A 13 -4.79 -2.19 -8.05
C GLY A 13 -5.36 -3.39 -7.26
N CYS A 14 -5.70 -4.50 -7.93
CA CYS A 14 -6.12 -5.73 -7.27
C CYS A 14 -4.99 -6.35 -6.43
N GLN A 15 -3.72 -6.13 -6.79
CA GLN A 15 -2.57 -6.63 -6.05
C GLN A 15 -2.08 -5.68 -4.96
N ALA A 16 -2.56 -4.44 -4.93
CA ALA A 16 -2.08 -3.41 -4.02
C ALA A 16 -2.21 -3.78 -2.52
N PRO A 17 -3.31 -4.42 -2.05
CA PRO A 17 -3.41 -4.88 -0.67
C PRO A 17 -2.42 -5.96 -0.25
N TRP A 18 -1.73 -6.59 -1.22
CA TRP A 18 -0.66 -7.53 -0.95
C TRP A 18 0.71 -6.87 -0.78
N ILE A 19 0.82 -5.54 -0.85
CA ILE A 19 2.01 -4.82 -0.41
C ILE A 19 2.17 -5.08 1.09
N PHE A 20 3.27 -5.75 1.47
CA PHE A 20 3.43 -6.24 2.82
C PHE A 20 3.91 -5.13 3.75
N THR A 21 2.96 -4.38 4.27
CA THR A 21 3.20 -3.29 5.19
C THR A 21 2.13 -3.27 6.27
N LEU A 22 2.52 -2.72 7.42
CA LEU A 22 1.69 -2.55 8.58
C LEU A 22 1.19 -1.12 8.59
N TYR A 23 0.02 -0.87 7.99
CA TYR A 23 -0.53 0.49 7.95
C TYR A 23 -0.82 1.02 9.35
N CYS A 24 -0.41 2.27 9.55
CA CYS A 24 -0.63 3.04 10.76
C CYS A 24 -1.73 4.08 10.56
N PHE A 25 -1.82 4.66 9.37
CA PHE A 25 -2.74 5.73 9.05
C PHE A 25 -3.41 5.54 7.70
N VAL A 26 -4.61 6.07 7.57
CA VAL A 26 -5.32 6.13 6.28
C VAL A 26 -4.71 7.23 5.41
N ASP A 27 -4.39 8.38 5.98
CA ASP A 27 -4.01 9.61 5.27
C ASP A 27 -2.70 10.22 5.76
N PHE A 28 -2.04 11.02 4.92
CA PHE A 28 -0.77 11.69 5.25
C PHE A 28 -0.89 12.73 6.38
N GLU A 29 -2.07 13.32 6.56
CA GLU A 29 -2.36 14.23 7.68
C GLU A 29 -2.56 13.50 9.01
N ARG A 30 -2.59 12.16 9.02
CA ARG A 30 -2.79 11.33 10.21
C ARG A 30 -4.12 11.61 10.91
N ARG A 31 -5.15 12.00 10.16
CA ARG A 31 -6.51 12.24 10.67
C ARG A 31 -7.25 10.95 11.00
N TRP A 32 -6.79 9.82 10.49
CA TRP A 32 -7.36 8.53 10.81
C TRP A 32 -6.28 7.49 11.09
N SER A 33 -6.20 7.06 12.35
CA SER A 33 -5.33 5.97 12.78
C SER A 33 -5.97 4.62 12.50
N MET A 34 -5.17 3.68 12.02
CA MET A 34 -5.52 2.26 11.84
C MET A 34 -5.05 1.40 13.02
N VAL A 35 -4.43 1.99 14.04
CA VAL A 35 -3.79 1.27 15.15
C VAL A 35 -4.17 1.85 16.51
N ASP A 36 -4.15 1.02 17.56
CA ASP A 36 -4.52 1.42 18.93
C ASP A 36 -3.52 2.41 19.53
N ASN A 37 -2.23 2.11 19.39
CA ASN A 37 -1.14 2.89 19.97
C ASN A 37 -0.12 3.23 18.89
N VAL A 38 -0.33 4.39 18.27
CA VAL A 38 0.53 4.95 17.22
C VAL A 38 1.94 5.17 17.74
N GLU A 39 2.09 5.69 18.96
CA GLU A 39 3.40 5.98 19.56
C GLU A 39 4.24 4.70 19.68
N LEU A 40 3.63 3.62 20.15
CA LEU A 40 4.34 2.36 20.34
C LEU A 40 4.72 1.68 19.01
N ARG A 41 3.89 1.81 17.97
CA ARG A 41 4.05 1.04 16.73
C ARG A 41 4.69 1.80 15.58
N CYS A 42 4.46 3.12 15.49
CA CYS A 42 4.66 3.90 14.27
C CYS A 42 5.51 5.16 14.47
N HIS A 43 5.85 5.53 15.71
CA HIS A 43 6.56 6.78 16.03
C HIS A 43 7.85 6.95 15.23
N ASP A 44 8.65 5.89 15.10
CA ASP A 44 9.94 5.96 14.41
C ASP A 44 9.83 5.78 12.87
N GLN A 45 8.61 5.66 12.35
CA GLN A 45 8.34 5.40 10.93
C GLN A 45 7.48 6.49 10.28
N LEU A 46 7.29 7.64 10.93
CA LEU A 46 6.42 8.70 10.43
C LEU A 46 6.86 9.27 9.08
N ASN A 47 8.13 9.16 8.72
CA ASN A 47 8.69 9.56 7.42
C ASN A 47 8.60 8.46 6.34
N ASN A 48 8.12 7.27 6.68
CA ASN A 48 8.00 6.13 5.78
C ASN A 48 6.61 6.09 5.15
N GLY A 49 6.51 6.36 3.85
CA GLY A 49 5.25 6.36 3.10
C GLY A 49 4.50 5.03 3.17
N ALA A 50 5.19 3.91 3.40
CA ALA A 50 4.58 2.59 3.43
C ALA A 50 3.63 2.37 4.61
N ILE A 51 3.63 3.20 5.66
CA ILE A 51 2.68 3.09 6.78
C ILE A 51 1.37 3.86 6.52
N TYR A 52 1.27 4.59 5.42
CA TYR A 52 0.13 5.43 5.07
C TYR A 52 -0.61 4.83 3.87
N LEU A 53 -1.91 4.56 4.02
CA LEU A 53 -2.68 3.95 2.94
C LEU A 53 -2.85 4.89 1.73
N GLU A 54 -2.93 6.19 1.97
CA GLU A 54 -2.94 7.25 0.95
C GLU A 54 -1.77 7.16 -0.04
N SER A 55 -0.59 6.71 0.41
CA SER A 55 0.58 6.56 -0.49
C SER A 55 0.29 5.63 -1.67
N ILE A 56 -0.41 4.52 -1.40
CA ILE A 56 -0.75 3.51 -2.39
C ILE A 56 -2.00 3.94 -3.15
N LEU A 57 -3.06 4.36 -2.45
CA LEU A 57 -4.34 4.68 -3.10
C LEU A 57 -4.22 5.82 -4.11
N ARG A 58 -3.33 6.78 -3.90
CA ARG A 58 -3.05 7.87 -4.86
C ARG A 58 -2.21 7.43 -6.05
N ASN A 59 -1.57 6.27 -5.98
CA ASN A 59 -0.54 5.86 -6.94
C ASN A 59 -0.82 4.50 -7.57
N ILE A 60 -2.01 3.93 -7.45
CA ILE A 60 -2.42 2.72 -8.16
C ILE A 60 -3.60 3.03 -9.07
N ASP A 61 -3.94 2.10 -9.96
CA ASP A 61 -5.24 2.10 -10.61
C ASP A 61 -6.35 1.91 -9.57
N ILE A 62 -6.99 3.01 -9.19
CA ILE A 62 -8.02 3.04 -8.16
C ILE A 62 -9.30 2.33 -8.62
N GLU A 63 -9.58 2.30 -9.93
CA GLU A 63 -10.74 1.58 -10.48
C GLU A 63 -10.53 0.07 -10.35
N SER A 64 -9.36 -0.44 -10.74
CA SER A 64 -8.98 -1.84 -10.53
C SER A 64 -9.05 -2.22 -9.05
N PHE A 65 -8.52 -1.38 -8.15
CA PHE A 65 -8.62 -1.59 -6.71
C PHE A 65 -10.08 -1.71 -6.25
N MET A 66 -10.94 -0.78 -6.64
CA MET A 66 -12.36 -0.78 -6.24
C MET A 66 -13.13 -1.96 -6.84
N ASN A 67 -12.77 -2.44 -8.03
CA ASN A 67 -13.37 -3.63 -8.62
C ASN A 67 -13.08 -4.91 -7.80
N CYS A 68 -11.86 -5.03 -7.25
CA CYS A 68 -11.45 -6.20 -6.46
C CYS A 68 -11.78 -6.10 -4.96
N TRP A 69 -11.77 -4.89 -4.40
CA TRP A 69 -11.80 -4.66 -2.95
C TRP A 69 -12.89 -3.69 -2.51
N GLY A 70 -13.77 -3.24 -3.41
CA GLY A 70 -14.77 -2.21 -3.16
C GLY A 70 -15.71 -2.51 -2.00
N ASP A 71 -16.19 -3.76 -1.88
CA ASP A 71 -17.05 -4.16 -0.76
C ASP A 71 -16.30 -4.07 0.59
N SER A 72 -15.08 -4.62 0.64
CA SER A 72 -14.22 -4.54 1.82
C SER A 72 -13.88 -3.09 2.18
N TRP A 73 -13.58 -2.25 1.18
CA TRP A 73 -13.33 -0.83 1.34
C TRP A 73 -14.57 -0.11 1.88
N GLN A 74 -15.75 -0.42 1.34
CA GLN A 74 -17.02 0.19 1.76
C GLN A 74 -17.30 -0.08 3.23
N ILE A 75 -17.21 -1.35 3.64
CA ILE A 75 -17.48 -1.77 5.03
C ILE A 75 -16.40 -1.24 5.97
N GLY A 76 -15.13 -1.30 5.56
CA GLY A 76 -14.00 -1.03 6.45
C GLY A 76 -13.66 0.45 6.61
N PHE A 77 -13.87 1.22 5.55
CA PHE A 77 -13.37 2.59 5.43
C PHE A 77 -14.45 3.56 4.98
N GLN A 78 -15.04 3.34 3.80
CA GLN A 78 -15.86 4.36 3.15
C GLN A 78 -17.06 4.78 3.99
N SER A 79 -17.79 3.83 4.57
CA SER A 79 -18.95 4.13 5.44
C SER A 79 -18.61 5.04 6.62
N TYR A 80 -17.41 4.90 7.19
CA TYR A 80 -16.92 5.76 8.26
C TYR A 80 -16.45 7.12 7.71
N LEU A 81 -15.70 7.13 6.62
CA LEU A 81 -15.21 8.36 5.99
C LEU A 81 -16.37 9.26 5.55
N ASP A 82 -17.43 8.68 5.00
CA ASP A 82 -18.65 9.37 4.56
C ASP A 82 -19.41 10.04 5.72
N SER A 83 -19.15 9.65 6.97
CA SER A 83 -19.73 10.31 8.15
C SER A 83 -19.17 11.70 8.42
N THR A 84 -18.06 12.07 7.76
CA THR A 84 -17.39 13.37 7.94
C THR A 84 -17.15 14.08 6.62
N LYS A 85 -17.27 15.41 6.62
CA LYS A 85 -16.97 16.22 5.43
C LYS A 85 -15.52 16.04 4.97
N SER A 86 -14.57 15.99 5.91
CA SER A 86 -13.14 15.78 5.61
C SER A 86 -12.87 14.42 4.99
N GLY A 87 -13.59 13.37 5.40
CA GLY A 87 -13.44 12.03 4.82
C GLY A 87 -13.92 11.98 3.37
N VAL A 88 -15.10 12.55 3.09
CA VAL A 88 -15.63 12.67 1.73
C VAL A 88 -14.70 13.48 0.81
N GLU A 89 -14.17 14.61 1.30
CA GLU A 89 -13.25 15.45 0.54
C GLU A 89 -11.92 14.75 0.28
N TRP A 90 -11.35 14.10 1.29
CA TRP A 90 -10.11 13.33 1.15
C TRP A 90 -10.26 12.19 0.15
N TRP A 91 -11.33 11.40 0.24
CA TRP A 91 -11.52 10.25 -0.65
C TRP A 91 -11.65 10.70 -2.10
N LYS A 92 -12.41 11.78 -2.37
CA LYS A 92 -12.48 12.39 -3.70
C LYS A 92 -11.10 12.86 -4.19
N ALA A 93 -10.33 13.52 -3.32
CA ALA A 93 -8.99 14.00 -3.66
C ALA A 93 -8.02 12.86 -4.01
N VAL A 94 -8.14 11.71 -3.35
CA VAL A 94 -7.37 10.49 -3.67
C VAL A 94 -7.79 9.92 -5.02
N GLN A 95 -9.09 9.83 -5.29
CA GLN A 95 -9.61 9.27 -6.55
C GLN A 95 -9.21 10.07 -7.80
N ILE A 96 -9.04 11.39 -7.66
CA ILE A 96 -8.63 12.28 -8.77
C ILE A 96 -7.14 12.63 -8.74
N ALA A 97 -6.33 11.94 -7.92
CA ALA A 97 -4.91 12.21 -7.80
C ALA A 97 -4.16 11.81 -9.08
N ASP A 98 -4.04 12.75 -10.02
CA ASP A 98 -3.32 12.59 -11.27
C ASP A 98 -2.16 13.59 -11.39
N LEU A 99 -1.30 13.60 -10.38
CA LEU A 99 -0.11 14.45 -10.37
C LEU A 99 1.00 13.84 -11.23
N SER A 100 1.87 14.69 -11.79
CA SER A 100 3.14 14.21 -12.35
C SER A 100 3.95 13.49 -11.26
N VAL A 101 4.90 12.63 -11.66
CA VAL A 101 5.73 11.91 -10.68
C VAL A 101 6.51 12.87 -9.79
N ASP A 102 7.03 13.97 -10.34
CA ASP A 102 7.81 14.95 -9.58
C ASP A 102 6.93 15.80 -8.63
N ASP A 103 5.69 16.08 -9.03
CA ASP A 103 4.72 16.76 -8.16
C ASP A 103 4.23 15.85 -7.03
N GLU A 104 4.03 14.56 -7.29
CA GLU A 104 3.66 13.58 -6.26
C GLU A 104 4.82 13.40 -5.25
N ILE A 105 6.08 13.38 -5.70
CA ILE A 105 7.24 13.41 -4.80
C ILE A 105 7.21 14.66 -3.91
N SER A 106 6.86 15.81 -4.50
CA SER A 106 6.78 17.08 -3.77
C SER A 106 5.63 17.08 -2.76
N TYR A 107 4.49 16.48 -3.11
CA TYR A 107 3.37 16.24 -2.21
C TYR A 107 3.78 15.36 -1.02
N TRP A 108 4.47 14.24 -1.25
CA TRP A 108 4.95 13.38 -0.15
C TRP A 108 5.93 14.11 0.76
N LYS A 109 6.86 14.88 0.18
CA LYS A 109 7.83 15.70 0.94
C LYS A 109 7.15 16.79 1.78
N HIS A 110 6.04 17.36 1.31
CA HIS A 110 5.26 18.34 2.09
C HIS A 110 4.80 17.75 3.43
N TYR A 111 4.50 16.45 3.47
CA TYR A 111 4.14 15.72 4.68
C TYR A 111 5.34 15.06 5.39
N ASN A 112 6.57 15.47 5.08
CA ASN A 112 7.82 14.90 5.60
C ASN A 112 8.03 13.40 5.31
N ILE A 113 7.41 12.90 4.23
CA ILE A 113 7.59 11.51 3.79
C ILE A 113 8.80 11.46 2.85
N SER A 114 9.84 10.76 3.29
CA SER A 114 11.14 10.70 2.60
C SER A 114 11.52 9.31 2.10
N GLU A 115 10.90 8.26 2.64
CA GLU A 115 11.21 6.88 2.28
C GLU A 115 9.95 6.05 2.07
N TYR A 116 10.12 4.86 1.52
CA TYR A 116 9.06 3.89 1.36
C TYR A 116 9.67 2.49 1.53
N THR A 117 9.59 1.97 2.75
CA THR A 117 10.20 0.71 3.14
C THR A 117 9.10 -0.22 3.64
N THR A 118 8.83 -1.28 2.88
CA THR A 118 7.87 -2.33 3.25
C THR A 118 8.43 -3.23 4.33
N HIS A 119 7.55 -3.90 5.08
CA HIS A 119 7.96 -4.88 6.06
C HIS A 119 8.49 -6.16 5.39
N TRP A 120 9.38 -6.87 6.10
CA TRP A 120 9.94 -8.12 5.58
C TRP A 120 8.86 -9.21 5.44
N GLN A 121 8.95 -9.99 4.37
CA GLN A 121 8.01 -11.07 4.06
C GLN A 121 8.70 -12.22 3.31
N ASN A 122 8.15 -13.43 3.42
CA ASN A 122 8.52 -14.60 2.59
C ASN A 122 7.32 -15.27 1.90
N ILE A 123 6.24 -14.52 1.74
CA ILE A 123 5.03 -14.89 1.00
C ILE A 123 5.23 -14.77 -0.52
N LYS A 124 6.13 -13.90 -0.98
CA LYS A 124 6.42 -13.66 -2.40
C LYS A 124 7.87 -14.01 -2.71
N GLN A 125 8.05 -14.87 -3.69
CA GLN A 125 9.32 -15.06 -4.38
C GLN A 125 9.45 -13.98 -5.44
N LEU A 126 10.52 -13.19 -5.37
CA LEU A 126 10.79 -12.15 -6.37
C LEU A 126 11.20 -12.81 -7.69
N GLY A 127 10.51 -12.44 -8.76
CA GLY A 127 10.95 -12.72 -10.12
C GLY A 127 12.10 -11.80 -10.51
N VAL A 128 13.00 -12.28 -11.36
CA VAL A 128 14.13 -11.52 -11.88
C VAL A 128 14.15 -11.72 -13.39
N ILE A 129 14.13 -10.62 -14.14
CA ILE A 129 14.42 -10.62 -15.56
C ILE A 129 15.69 -9.80 -15.73
N GLU A 130 16.80 -10.46 -16.08
CA GLU A 130 18.06 -9.81 -16.42
C GLU A 130 18.26 -9.90 -17.93
N THR A 131 18.36 -8.76 -18.60
CA THR A 131 18.68 -8.64 -20.02
C THR A 131 20.01 -7.93 -20.21
N LEU A 132 20.73 -8.30 -21.25
CA LEU A 132 21.99 -7.69 -21.69
C LEU A 132 21.87 -7.32 -23.16
N THR A 133 22.15 -6.06 -23.49
CA THR A 133 22.15 -5.58 -24.87
C THR A 133 23.55 -5.70 -25.44
N ILE A 134 23.71 -6.48 -26.52
CA ILE A 134 24.94 -6.56 -27.31
C ILE A 134 24.79 -5.65 -28.52
N GLN A 135 25.66 -4.64 -28.61
CA GLN A 135 25.78 -3.82 -29.81
C GLN A 135 26.96 -4.33 -30.65
N ASN A 136 26.73 -4.62 -31.93
CA ASN A 136 27.80 -5.00 -32.85
C ASN A 136 28.52 -3.75 -33.43
N SER A 137 29.64 -3.97 -34.13
CA SER A 137 30.42 -2.90 -34.77
C SER A 137 29.69 -2.14 -35.88
N LEU A 138 28.51 -2.61 -36.30
CA LEU A 138 27.62 -1.96 -37.26
C LEU A 138 26.45 -1.22 -36.57
N SER A 139 26.52 -1.05 -35.25
CA SER A 139 25.49 -0.41 -34.42
C SER A 139 24.15 -1.13 -34.35
N TYR A 140 24.09 -2.42 -34.69
CA TYR A 140 22.89 -3.23 -34.41
C TYR A 140 22.90 -3.70 -32.96
N GLU A 141 21.78 -3.51 -32.27
CA GLU A 141 21.57 -3.93 -30.88
C GLU A 141 20.74 -5.22 -30.83
N PHE A 142 21.16 -6.16 -29.99
CA PHE A 142 20.46 -7.41 -29.72
C PHE A 142 20.29 -7.57 -28.21
N GLU A 143 19.06 -7.74 -27.74
CA GLU A 143 18.80 -8.06 -26.33
C GLU A 143 18.92 -9.57 -26.10
N LEU A 144 19.68 -9.94 -25.07
CA LEU A 144 19.83 -11.30 -24.58
C LEU A 144 19.37 -11.39 -23.14
N THR A 145 18.33 -12.19 -22.88
CA THR A 145 17.88 -12.47 -21.51
C THR A 145 18.84 -13.46 -20.84
N LEU A 146 19.58 -13.01 -19.85
CA LEU A 146 20.53 -13.80 -19.06
C LEU A 146 19.84 -14.63 -17.98
N LYS A 147 18.78 -14.09 -17.38
CA LYS A 147 18.04 -14.74 -16.30
C LYS A 147 16.58 -14.37 -16.37
N HIS A 148 15.72 -15.36 -16.21
CA HIS A 148 14.28 -15.16 -16.16
C HIS A 148 13.68 -16.07 -15.08
N SER A 149 13.20 -15.49 -13.99
CA SER A 149 12.38 -16.16 -13.00
C SER A 149 11.07 -15.43 -12.82
N ASN A 150 9.96 -16.17 -12.84
CA ASN A 150 8.66 -15.59 -12.53
C ASN A 150 8.53 -15.35 -11.03
N GLY A 151 7.93 -14.22 -10.68
CA GLY A 151 7.47 -14.00 -9.31
C GLY A 151 6.32 -14.96 -8.99
N SER A 152 6.30 -15.50 -7.78
CA SER A 152 5.25 -16.42 -7.35
C SER A 152 4.91 -16.23 -5.87
N PHE A 153 3.66 -16.57 -5.51
CA PHE A 153 3.26 -16.63 -4.11
C PHE A 153 3.59 -17.99 -3.52
N GLN A 154 4.18 -17.99 -2.34
CA GLN A 154 4.61 -19.15 -1.58
C GLN A 154 3.69 -19.40 -0.36
N TRP A 155 2.38 -19.44 -0.58
CA TRP A 155 1.38 -19.54 0.50
C TRP A 155 1.57 -20.76 1.41
N SER A 156 2.01 -21.89 0.86
CA SER A 156 2.17 -23.16 1.59
C SER A 156 3.44 -23.23 2.44
N THR A 157 4.47 -22.44 2.13
CA THR A 157 5.80 -22.53 2.76
C THR A 157 6.20 -21.26 3.52
N GLN A 158 5.44 -20.18 3.38
CA GLN A 158 5.72 -18.92 4.07
C GLN A 158 5.61 -19.06 5.60
N THR A 159 6.37 -18.23 6.30
CA THR A 159 6.32 -18.11 7.76
C THR A 159 5.97 -16.71 8.24
N SER A 160 6.08 -15.67 7.40
CA SER A 160 5.79 -14.29 7.79
C SER A 160 4.31 -14.05 8.15
N SER A 161 3.36 -14.81 7.57
CA SER A 161 1.94 -14.73 7.93
C SER A 161 1.64 -15.25 9.33
N LYS A 162 2.57 -15.94 9.99
CA LYS A 162 2.44 -16.25 11.42
C LYS A 162 2.52 -14.97 12.29
N LEU A 163 3.24 -13.95 11.82
CA LEU A 163 3.36 -12.65 12.48
C LEU A 163 2.29 -11.69 11.97
N TYR A 164 2.15 -11.57 10.65
CA TYR A 164 1.13 -10.73 10.02
C TYR A 164 0.73 -11.27 8.65
N TRP A 165 -0.56 -11.52 8.44
CA TRP A 165 -1.08 -12.15 7.23
C TRP A 165 -1.31 -11.20 6.05
N GLY A 166 -1.04 -9.90 6.22
CA GLY A 166 -1.19 -8.90 5.14
C GLY A 166 -2.55 -8.20 5.13
N PHE A 167 -2.56 -7.01 4.52
CA PHE A 167 -3.74 -6.14 4.49
C PHE A 167 -4.87 -6.71 3.61
N ALA A 168 -4.53 -7.39 2.52
CA ALA A 168 -5.50 -8.14 1.71
C ALA A 168 -6.30 -9.17 2.54
N SER A 169 -5.63 -9.89 3.45
CA SER A 169 -6.31 -10.83 4.34
C SER A 169 -7.20 -10.14 5.36
N ASP A 170 -6.77 -8.98 5.88
CA ASP A 170 -7.63 -8.14 6.70
C ASP A 170 -8.90 -7.77 5.91
N LEU A 171 -8.79 -7.25 4.68
CA LEU A 171 -9.92 -6.87 3.82
C LEU A 171 -10.87 -8.04 3.46
N TRP A 172 -10.37 -9.27 3.29
CA TRP A 172 -11.25 -10.43 3.09
C TRP A 172 -11.98 -10.85 4.37
N ALA A 173 -11.34 -10.68 5.53
CA ALA A 173 -11.94 -11.07 6.80
C ALA A 173 -13.16 -10.21 7.14
N ILE A 174 -13.13 -8.91 6.85
CA ILE A 174 -14.23 -7.99 7.15
C ILE A 174 -15.49 -8.26 6.33
N THR A 175 -15.37 -8.77 5.09
CA THR A 175 -16.54 -9.13 4.28
C THR A 175 -17.15 -10.46 4.68
N SER A 176 -16.47 -11.25 5.51
CA SER A 176 -16.96 -12.55 5.96
C SER A 176 -17.99 -12.37 7.07
N ASN A 177 -19.21 -12.90 6.89
CA ASN A 177 -20.30 -12.87 7.87
C ASN A 177 -20.04 -13.70 9.16
N THR A 178 -18.82 -14.18 9.36
CA THR A 178 -18.44 -14.92 10.55
C THR A 178 -17.93 -13.93 11.58
N SER A 179 -18.57 -13.88 12.75
CA SER A 179 -18.21 -13.03 13.89
C SER A 179 -16.86 -13.40 14.54
N VAL A 180 -15.94 -13.96 13.77
CA VAL A 180 -14.60 -14.29 14.23
C VAL A 180 -13.87 -12.98 14.42
N LYS A 181 -13.67 -12.59 15.69
CA LYS A 181 -12.53 -11.77 16.07
C LYS A 181 -11.28 -12.53 15.59
N VAL A 182 -10.85 -12.27 14.36
CA VAL A 182 -9.57 -12.80 13.90
C VAL A 182 -8.54 -12.19 14.85
N ARG A 183 -7.90 -13.04 15.65
CA ARG A 183 -6.73 -12.63 16.43
C ARG A 183 -5.74 -12.08 15.41
N ASN A 184 -5.53 -10.76 15.40
CA ASN A 184 -4.75 -9.95 14.45
C ASN A 184 -5.52 -9.21 13.33
N MET A 185 -6.85 -9.07 13.39
CA MET A 185 -7.55 -8.10 12.54
C MET A 185 -7.18 -6.68 12.98
N HIS A 186 -6.40 -5.97 12.18
CA HIS A 186 -5.89 -4.63 12.50
C HIS A 186 -6.72 -3.49 11.89
N LEU A 187 -7.84 -3.79 11.22
CA LEU A 187 -8.70 -2.77 10.62
C LEU A 187 -9.56 -2.09 11.68
N GLN A 188 -9.04 -1.03 12.28
CA GLN A 188 -9.81 -0.10 13.12
C GLN A 188 -9.47 1.33 12.77
N ILE A 189 -10.39 2.01 12.08
CA ILE A 189 -10.25 3.43 11.78
C ILE A 189 -10.74 4.24 12.98
N ARG A 190 -9.87 5.11 13.49
CA ARG A 190 -10.20 6.02 14.59
C ARG A 190 -9.72 7.43 14.29
N HIS A 191 -10.56 8.40 14.60
CA HIS A 191 -10.13 9.79 14.71
C HIS A 191 -9.05 9.96 15.79
N PRO A 192 -8.06 10.84 15.59
CA PRO A 192 -7.10 11.18 16.61
C PRO A 192 -7.86 11.69 17.83
N LYS A 193 -7.57 11.09 18.99
CA LYS A 193 -7.95 11.70 20.25
C LYS A 193 -7.28 13.07 20.26
N LEU A 194 -8.06 14.15 20.22
CA LEU A 194 -7.57 15.47 20.57
C LEU A 194 -7.01 15.34 21.99
N TYR A 195 -5.69 15.23 22.11
CA TYR A 195 -5.02 15.38 23.38
C TYR A 195 -5.29 16.81 23.81
N LYS A 196 -6.28 16.99 24.69
CA LYS A 196 -6.41 18.23 25.45
C LYS A 196 -5.16 18.31 26.32
N SER A 197 -4.32 19.29 26.01
CA SER A 197 -3.24 19.79 26.85
C SER A 197 -3.73 20.14 28.25
#